data_AF-A0A5E4MXJ8-F1
#
_entry.id   AF-A0A5E4MXJ8-F1
#
_cell.length_a   1.000
_cell.length_b   1.000
_cell.length_c   1.000
_cell.angle_alpha   90.00
_cell.angle_beta   90.00
_cell.angle_gamma   90.00
#
_symmetry.space_group_name_H-M   'P 1'
#
loop_
_entity.id
_entity.type
_entity.pdbx_description
1 polymer ?
#
loop_
_entity_poly.entity_id
_entity_poly.type
_entity_poly.pdbx_seq_one_letter_code
_entity_poly.pdbx_strand_id
1 'polypeptide(L)'
;MKKVENHYVPLYRYEIYCYIIIWASGIIYAVYNVLAISSDLLTSDIPGLVPGWSWLGRKKDICLEWSLWCTFIIYSLGPWIILHSSILLLIQSYFVQVSTLRSVWLITVTSLCVSYNFGLLSVFMFIGLTVIYYCLLLFGNKLFVWITSLFLLGVWSYYNDAIFTMVDFSSDEDIAYLAIMTLYWHQLRCISFSLSSMDKTKSTTLPIFLHFLAYSFYLPCFFFGPIIIYTKLNDGNKNANTKPLHQRLLTLIINLIRYFFWMFVVEFVLHYIYINMFIQNIKVLKNFGITALGGFGFGMGQFFFIKYTFIYGIVIAIAQFDEFLKPPKPPKCISRIYLYSDMWRSFDRGLYDFLKW
;
A
#
# COMPACT_ATOMS: atom_id res chain seq x y z
N MET A 1 -2.89 20.06 24.48
CA MET A 1 -3.39 18.97 25.35
C MET A 1 -2.23 18.39 26.14
N LYS A 2 -2.25 18.52 27.47
CA LYS A 2 -1.29 17.84 28.36
C LYS A 2 -1.48 16.34 28.18
N LYS A 3 -0.40 15.62 27.88
CA LYS A 3 -0.39 14.16 27.84
C LYS A 3 -0.53 13.69 29.28
N VAL A 4 -1.73 13.26 29.68
CA VAL A 4 -1.92 12.60 30.96
C VAL A 4 -1.22 11.25 30.83
N GLU A 5 -0.01 11.15 31.38
CA GLU A 5 0.67 9.87 31.51
C GLU A 5 -0.03 9.12 32.63
N ASN A 6 -1.00 8.29 32.25
CA ASN A 6 -1.55 7.30 33.17
C ASN A 6 -0.40 6.38 33.58
N HIS A 7 0.12 6.57 34.79
CA HIS A 7 1.03 5.63 35.44
C HIS A 7 0.24 4.38 35.83
N TYR A 8 0.09 3.46 34.87
CA TYR A 8 -0.40 2.13 35.18
C TYR A 8 0.65 1.38 35.99
N VAL A 9 0.24 0.72 37.08
CA VAL A 9 1.12 -0.18 37.84
C VAL A 9 1.56 -1.30 36.89
N PRO A 10 2.88 -1.60 36.79
CA PRO A 10 3.35 -2.66 35.91
C PRO A 10 2.85 -4.01 36.40
N LEU A 11 2.14 -4.74 35.54
CA LEU A 11 1.71 -6.11 35.81
C LEU A 11 2.92 -7.02 36.01
N TYR A 12 2.78 -8.03 36.88
CA TYR A 12 3.82 -9.02 37.07
C TYR A 12 4.02 -9.84 35.79
N ARG A 13 5.26 -10.29 35.53
CA ARG A 13 5.58 -11.05 34.31
C ARG A 13 4.75 -12.33 34.16
N TYR A 14 4.52 -13.05 35.26
CA TYR A 14 3.71 -14.27 35.24
C TYR A 14 2.27 -14.00 34.78
N GLU A 15 1.69 -12.88 35.23
CA GLU A 15 0.34 -12.46 34.87
C GLU A 15 0.26 -12.13 33.38
N ILE A 16 1.25 -11.42 32.84
CA ILE A 16 1.37 -11.15 31.41
C ILE A 16 1.46 -12.45 30.61
N TYR A 17 2.28 -13.41 31.04
CA TYR A 17 2.38 -14.71 30.37
C TYR A 17 1.05 -15.48 30.42
N CYS A 18 0.36 -15.49 31.56
CA CYS A 18 -0.96 -16.10 31.69
C CYS A 18 -1.97 -15.46 30.72
N TYR A 19 -2.02 -14.13 30.62
CA TYR A 19 -2.91 -13.46 29.67
C TYR A 19 -2.59 -13.79 28.22
N ILE A 20 -1.31 -13.82 27.85
CA ILE A 20 -0.88 -14.20 26.50
C ILE A 20 -1.29 -15.64 26.18
N ILE A 21 -1.10 -16.57 27.12
CA ILE A 21 -1.46 -17.99 26.92
C ILE A 21 -2.97 -18.14 26.78
N ILE A 22 -3.76 -17.54 27.67
CA ILE A 22 -5.23 -17.60 27.60
C ILE A 22 -5.72 -17.03 26.27
N TRP A 23 -5.25 -15.84 25.90
CA TRP A 23 -5.62 -15.19 24.64
C TRP A 23 -5.22 -16.04 23.41
N ALA A 24 -3.98 -16.55 23.38
CA ALA A 24 -3.50 -17.38 22.29
C ALA A 24 -4.28 -18.70 22.19
N SER A 25 -4.57 -19.35 23.32
CA SER A 25 -5.36 -20.58 23.36
C SER A 25 -6.79 -20.38 22.84
N GLY A 26 -7.42 -19.26 23.20
CA GLY A 26 -8.75 -18.91 22.70
C GLY A 26 -8.76 -18.70 21.17
N ILE A 27 -7.73 -18.04 20.63
CA ILE A 27 -7.58 -17.88 19.18
C ILE A 27 -7.32 -19.21 18.50
N ILE A 28 -6.42 -20.04 19.03
CA ILE A 28 -6.12 -21.37 18.47
C ILE A 28 -7.40 -22.21 18.44
N TYR A 29 -8.18 -22.22 19.52
CA TYR A 29 -9.46 -22.92 19.58
C TYR A 29 -10.47 -22.37 18.57
N ALA A 30 -10.58 -21.06 18.44
CA ALA A 30 -11.49 -20.44 17.48
C ALA A 30 -11.10 -20.73 16.02
N VAL A 31 -9.82 -20.64 15.70
CA VAL A 31 -9.28 -21.00 14.38
C VAL A 31 -9.46 -22.49 14.11
N TYR A 32 -9.24 -23.36 15.09
CA TYR A 32 -9.48 -24.80 14.96
C TYR A 32 -10.92 -25.12 14.54
N ASN A 33 -11.91 -24.43 15.09
CA ASN A 33 -13.31 -24.60 14.69
C ASN A 33 -13.55 -24.20 13.22
N VAL A 34 -12.88 -23.15 12.74
CA VAL A 34 -12.94 -22.78 11.31
C VAL A 34 -12.26 -23.84 10.45
N LEU A 35 -11.11 -24.35 10.88
CA LEU A 35 -10.37 -25.40 10.18
C LEU A 35 -11.17 -26.70 10.09
N ALA A 36 -11.94 -27.05 11.12
CA ALA A 36 -12.83 -28.21 11.10
C ALA A 36 -13.88 -28.05 10.00
N ILE A 37 -14.57 -26.91 9.94
CA ILE A 37 -15.55 -26.60 8.89
C ILE A 37 -14.89 -26.62 7.50
N SER A 38 -13.72 -25.98 7.34
CA SER A 38 -12.97 -26.02 6.09
C SER A 38 -12.52 -27.43 5.69
N SER A 39 -12.37 -28.34 6.66
CA SER A 39 -11.99 -29.73 6.41
C SER A 39 -13.16 -30.58 5.93
N ASP A 40 -14.35 -30.35 6.50
CA ASP A 40 -15.59 -31.02 6.07
C ASP A 40 -15.96 -30.66 4.62
N LEU A 41 -15.50 -29.50 4.16
CA LEU A 41 -15.74 -28.97 2.82
C LEU A 41 -14.74 -29.46 1.75
N LEU A 42 -13.75 -30.30 2.08
CA LEU A 42 -12.75 -30.76 1.11
C LEU A 42 -13.36 -31.55 -0.05
N THR A 43 -14.30 -32.43 0.25
CA THR A 43 -14.92 -33.34 -0.73
C THR A 43 -16.04 -32.68 -1.51
N SER A 44 -16.44 -31.46 -1.14
CA SER A 44 -17.48 -30.72 -1.82
C SER A 44 -16.88 -29.95 -3.01
N ASP A 45 -17.58 -29.99 -4.15
CA ASP A 45 -17.31 -29.08 -5.25
C ASP A 45 -17.96 -27.73 -4.98
N ILE A 46 -17.21 -26.91 -4.24
CA ILE A 46 -17.62 -25.57 -3.88
C ILE A 46 -17.09 -24.59 -4.93
N PRO A 47 -17.96 -23.78 -5.56
CA PRO A 47 -17.52 -22.73 -6.47
C PRO A 47 -16.66 -21.70 -5.71
N GLY A 48 -15.55 -21.30 -6.32
CA GLY A 48 -14.63 -20.28 -5.77
C GLY A 48 -13.31 -20.82 -5.20
N LEU A 49 -13.14 -22.15 -5.12
CA LEU A 49 -11.86 -22.78 -4.76
C LEU A 49 -11.12 -23.26 -6.01
N VAL A 50 -9.79 -23.13 -6.02
CA VAL A 50 -8.91 -23.64 -7.10
C VAL A 50 -8.01 -24.77 -6.63
N PRO A 51 -7.38 -25.53 -7.54
CA PRO A 51 -6.30 -26.43 -7.18
C PRO A 51 -5.22 -25.68 -6.40
N GLY A 52 -4.90 -26.18 -5.19
CA GLY A 52 -3.83 -25.65 -4.36
C GLY A 52 -2.48 -26.32 -4.67
N TRP A 53 -1.52 -26.16 -3.76
CA TRP A 53 -0.20 -26.76 -3.92
C TRP A 53 -0.24 -28.29 -3.89
N SER A 54 0.45 -28.92 -4.84
CA SER A 54 0.44 -30.38 -5.05
C SER A 54 0.84 -31.17 -3.80
N TRP A 55 1.77 -30.65 -3.01
CA TRP A 55 2.27 -31.28 -1.78
C TRP A 55 1.34 -31.12 -0.57
N LEU A 56 0.37 -30.20 -0.64
CA LEU A 56 -0.62 -30.00 0.43
C LEU A 56 -1.86 -30.88 0.25
N GLY A 57 -2.18 -31.26 -0.99
CA GLY A 57 -3.38 -32.05 -1.29
C GLY A 57 -4.71 -31.33 -0.96
N ARG A 58 -4.69 -29.99 -0.85
CA ARG A 58 -5.86 -29.17 -0.52
C ARG A 58 -6.17 -28.18 -1.64
N LYS A 59 -7.45 -27.83 -1.80
CA LYS A 59 -7.87 -26.69 -2.63
C LYS A 59 -7.47 -25.39 -1.94
N LYS A 60 -7.31 -24.31 -2.72
CA LYS A 60 -6.92 -22.98 -2.24
C LYS A 60 -8.05 -21.99 -2.47
N ASP A 61 -8.31 -21.15 -1.48
CA ASP A 61 -9.18 -19.99 -1.62
C ASP A 61 -8.51 -18.88 -2.44
N ILE A 62 -9.31 -18.12 -3.21
CA ILE A 62 -8.82 -17.00 -4.02
C ILE A 62 -9.43 -15.71 -3.53
N CYS A 63 -8.56 -14.76 -3.22
CA CYS A 63 -8.89 -13.34 -3.23
C CYS A 63 -8.39 -12.75 -4.55
N LEU A 64 -9.31 -12.38 -5.45
CA LEU A 64 -8.96 -11.83 -6.78
C LEU A 64 -8.02 -10.63 -6.65
N GLU A 65 -8.39 -9.68 -5.80
CA GLU A 65 -7.59 -8.49 -5.49
C GLU A 65 -6.17 -8.84 -5.03
N TRP A 66 -6.02 -9.79 -4.11
CA TRP A 66 -4.70 -10.19 -3.61
C TRP A 66 -3.85 -10.87 -4.68
N SER A 67 -4.46 -11.76 -5.48
CA SER A 67 -3.78 -12.47 -6.56
C SER A 67 -3.29 -11.47 -7.62
N LEU A 68 -4.14 -10.53 -8.01
CA LEU A 68 -3.82 -9.45 -8.94
C LEU A 68 -2.67 -8.59 -8.43
N TRP A 69 -2.76 -8.13 -7.18
CA TRP A 69 -1.72 -7.31 -6.57
C TRP A 69 -0.37 -8.03 -6.49
N CYS A 70 -0.33 -9.29 -6.05
CA CYS A 70 0.90 -10.06 -5.99
C CYS A 70 1.50 -10.29 -7.37
N THR A 71 0.67 -10.69 -8.34
CA THR A 71 1.11 -10.94 -9.71
C THR A 71 1.69 -9.67 -10.33
N PHE A 72 0.99 -8.54 -10.19
CA PHE A 72 1.47 -7.25 -10.70
C PHE A 72 2.77 -6.82 -10.02
N ILE A 73 2.86 -6.91 -8.69
CA ILE A 73 4.07 -6.50 -7.94
C ILE A 73 5.29 -7.32 -8.37
N ILE A 74 5.14 -8.65 -8.52
CA ILE A 74 6.27 -9.55 -8.80
C ILE A 74 6.68 -9.48 -10.26
N TYR A 75 5.73 -9.69 -11.17
CA TYR A 75 6.05 -9.95 -12.58
C TYR A 75 6.09 -8.68 -13.43
N SER A 76 5.24 -7.70 -13.13
CA SER A 76 5.25 -6.44 -13.87
C SER A 76 6.11 -5.38 -13.19
N LEU A 77 5.76 -4.98 -11.97
CA LEU A 77 6.40 -3.84 -11.29
C LEU A 77 7.83 -4.14 -10.82
N GLY A 78 8.12 -5.37 -10.41
CA GLY A 78 9.41 -5.79 -9.85
C GLY A 78 10.62 -5.40 -10.72
N PRO A 79 10.67 -5.78 -12.01
CA PRO A 79 11.72 -5.37 -12.94
C PRO A 79 11.89 -3.84 -13.04
N TRP A 80 10.79 -3.08 -13.10
CA TRP A 80 10.83 -1.62 -13.16
C TRP A 80 11.39 -0.98 -11.89
N ILE A 81 11.09 -1.55 -10.72
CA ILE A 81 11.63 -1.11 -9.44
C ILE A 81 13.14 -1.35 -9.35
N ILE A 82 13.61 -2.49 -9.84
CA ILE A 82 15.06 -2.79 -9.89
C ILE A 82 15.76 -1.78 -10.79
N LEU A 83 15.22 -1.51 -11.99
CA LEU A 83 15.75 -0.51 -12.91
C LEU A 83 15.76 0.89 -12.29
N HIS A 84 14.63 1.29 -11.69
CA HIS A 84 14.45 2.56 -10.98
C HIS A 84 15.53 2.78 -9.93
N SER A 85 15.65 1.84 -8.99
CA SER A 85 16.54 1.96 -7.83
C SER A 85 18.01 1.93 -8.25
N SER A 86 18.35 1.10 -9.25
CA SER A 86 19.71 0.97 -9.76
C SER A 86 20.21 2.27 -10.41
N ILE A 87 19.43 2.85 -11.33
CA ILE A 87 19.81 4.09 -12.00
C ILE A 87 19.71 5.28 -11.04
N LEU A 88 18.73 5.29 -10.13
CA LEU A 88 18.66 6.32 -9.10
C LEU A 88 19.91 6.32 -8.21
N LEU A 89 20.41 5.14 -7.83
CA LEU A 89 21.66 5.01 -7.07
C LEU A 89 22.87 5.54 -7.87
N LEU A 90 22.95 5.27 -9.18
CA LEU A 90 24.00 5.83 -10.04
C LEU A 90 23.92 7.36 -10.11
N ILE A 91 22.73 7.92 -10.31
CA ILE A 91 22.50 9.37 -10.32
C ILE A 91 22.92 9.98 -8.98
N GLN A 92 22.54 9.35 -7.86
CA GLN A 92 22.92 9.80 -6.52
C GLN A 92 24.41 9.65 -6.22
N SER A 93 25.13 8.77 -6.92
CA SER A 93 26.57 8.56 -6.69
C SER A 93 27.43 9.50 -7.53
N TYR A 94 27.06 9.73 -8.80
CA TYR A 94 27.88 10.46 -9.77
C TYR A 94 27.36 11.87 -10.08
N PHE A 95 26.08 12.15 -9.88
CA PHE A 95 25.42 13.40 -10.32
C PHE A 95 24.68 14.12 -9.17
N VAL A 96 25.22 14.06 -7.95
CA VAL A 96 24.62 14.63 -6.72
C VAL A 96 24.17 16.08 -6.89
N GLN A 97 24.95 16.89 -7.61
CA GLN A 97 24.69 18.33 -7.77
C GLN A 97 23.58 18.65 -8.77
N VAL A 98 23.14 17.67 -9.58
CA VAL A 98 22.15 17.87 -10.66
C VAL A 98 20.79 17.32 -10.24
N SER A 99 20.07 18.07 -9.40
CA SER A 99 18.74 17.68 -8.90
C SER A 99 17.71 17.46 -10.02
N THR A 100 17.86 18.19 -11.13
CA THR A 100 17.03 18.05 -12.33
C THR A 100 17.12 16.65 -12.95
N LEU A 101 18.31 16.07 -13.03
CA LEU A 101 18.53 14.74 -13.63
C LEU A 101 17.78 13.66 -12.84
N ARG A 102 17.84 13.73 -11.50
CA ARG A 102 17.08 12.86 -10.61
C ARG A 102 15.59 13.00 -10.88
N SER A 103 15.06 14.22 -10.91
CA SER A 103 13.64 14.47 -11.15
C SER A 103 13.18 13.92 -12.51
N VAL A 104 13.96 14.16 -13.57
CA VAL A 104 13.69 13.64 -14.92
C VAL A 104 13.67 12.11 -14.91
N TRP A 105 14.66 11.46 -14.29
CA TRP A 105 14.70 10.00 -14.19
C TRP A 105 13.45 9.41 -13.55
N LEU A 106 13.03 9.96 -12.40
CA LEU A 106 11.83 9.51 -11.68
C LEU A 106 10.58 9.60 -12.56
N ILE A 107 10.42 10.71 -13.29
CA ILE A 107 9.29 10.92 -14.20
C ILE A 107 9.36 9.93 -15.37
N THR A 108 10.53 9.80 -16.00
CA THR A 108 10.73 8.96 -17.19
C THR A 108 10.48 7.49 -16.89
N VAL A 109 11.11 6.92 -15.85
CA VAL A 109 10.97 5.49 -15.54
C VAL A 109 9.53 5.14 -15.18
N THR A 110 8.84 6.01 -14.45
CA THR A 110 7.44 5.81 -14.09
C THR A 110 6.52 5.95 -15.30
N SER A 111 6.76 6.95 -16.15
CA SER A 111 5.99 7.12 -17.40
C SER A 111 6.15 5.91 -18.33
N LEU A 112 7.36 5.35 -18.43
CA LEU A 112 7.62 4.12 -19.19
C LEU A 112 6.91 2.91 -18.58
N CYS A 113 6.99 2.74 -17.25
CA CYS A 113 6.30 1.67 -16.54
C CYS A 113 4.77 1.75 -16.71
N VAL A 114 4.21 2.95 -16.61
CA VAL A 114 2.78 3.20 -16.83
C VAL A 114 2.43 2.92 -18.29
N SER A 115 3.20 3.45 -19.24
CA SER A 115 2.94 3.21 -20.67
C SER A 115 2.98 1.73 -21.03
N TYR A 116 3.86 0.95 -20.40
CA TYR A 116 3.98 -0.49 -20.61
C TYR A 116 2.77 -1.27 -20.08
N ASN A 117 2.24 -0.87 -18.93
CA ASN A 117 1.14 -1.59 -18.27
C ASN A 117 -0.27 -1.12 -18.68
N PHE A 118 -0.40 0.17 -18.94
CA PHE A 118 -1.67 0.89 -19.02
C PHE A 118 -1.81 1.67 -20.34
N GLY A 119 -0.84 1.57 -21.24
CA GLY A 119 -0.81 2.33 -22.48
C GLY A 119 -0.38 3.79 -22.31
N LEU A 120 -0.03 4.42 -23.44
CA LEU A 120 0.51 5.78 -23.47
C LEU A 120 -0.51 6.83 -23.01
N LEU A 121 -1.80 6.63 -23.29
CA LEU A 121 -2.86 7.56 -22.93
C LEU A 121 -3.00 7.73 -21.41
N SER A 122 -2.75 6.65 -20.65
CA SER A 122 -2.70 6.70 -19.19
C SER A 122 -1.62 7.65 -18.65
N VAL A 123 -0.47 7.74 -19.31
CA VAL A 123 0.60 8.69 -18.93
C VAL A 123 0.09 10.12 -19.03
N PHE A 124 -0.58 10.46 -20.15
CA PHE A 124 -1.17 11.79 -20.34
C PHE A 124 -2.27 12.07 -19.32
N MET A 125 -3.06 11.08 -18.94
CA MET A 125 -4.07 11.23 -17.88
C MET A 125 -3.43 11.60 -16.53
N PHE A 126 -2.38 10.90 -16.09
CA PHE A 126 -1.70 11.22 -14.82
C PHE A 126 -0.98 12.58 -14.86
N ILE A 127 -0.32 12.91 -15.99
CA ILE A 127 0.30 14.23 -16.18
C ILE A 127 -0.78 15.32 -16.18
N GLY A 128 -1.88 15.13 -16.89
CA GLY A 128 -3.00 16.05 -16.94
C GLY A 128 -3.61 16.31 -15.57
N LEU A 129 -3.78 15.26 -14.76
CA LEU A 129 -4.19 15.39 -13.37
C LEU A 129 -3.19 16.23 -12.57
N THR A 130 -1.88 15.98 -12.71
CA THR A 130 -0.84 16.81 -12.05
C THR A 130 -0.91 18.28 -12.51
N VAL A 131 -1.15 18.55 -13.80
CA VAL A 131 -1.31 19.91 -14.34
C VAL A 131 -2.52 20.62 -13.73
N ILE A 132 -3.67 19.95 -13.61
CA ILE A 132 -4.87 20.53 -12.97
C ILE A 132 -4.53 21.00 -11.55
N TYR A 133 -3.91 20.14 -10.74
CA TYR A 133 -3.53 20.49 -9.38
C TYR A 133 -2.41 21.53 -9.29
N TYR A 134 -1.53 21.60 -10.29
CA TYR A 134 -0.53 22.66 -10.39
C TYR A 134 -1.20 24.01 -10.69
N CYS A 135 -2.17 24.06 -11.59
CA CYS A 135 -2.97 25.26 -11.81
C CYS A 135 -3.69 25.71 -10.53
N LEU A 136 -4.32 24.79 -9.80
CA LEU A 136 -4.96 25.08 -8.50
C LEU A 136 -3.97 25.61 -7.46
N LEU A 137 -2.75 25.07 -7.46
CA LEU A 137 -1.66 25.57 -6.63
C LEU A 137 -1.28 27.02 -6.99
N LEU A 138 -1.25 27.37 -8.28
CA LEU A 138 -0.98 28.75 -8.73
C LEU A 138 -2.08 29.73 -8.30
N PHE A 139 -3.35 29.29 -8.27
CA PHE A 139 -4.45 30.10 -7.71
C PHE A 139 -4.34 30.32 -6.20
N GLY A 140 -3.66 29.42 -5.48
CA GLY A 140 -3.34 29.60 -4.06
C GLY A 140 -4.52 29.47 -3.09
N ASN A 141 -5.64 28.86 -3.50
CA ASN A 141 -6.82 28.70 -2.65
C ASN A 141 -7.10 27.23 -2.29
N LYS A 142 -7.03 26.91 -1.00
CA LYS A 142 -7.28 25.56 -0.46
C LYS A 142 -8.69 25.04 -0.76
N LEU A 143 -9.70 25.92 -0.77
CA LEU A 143 -11.08 25.54 -1.04
C LEU A 143 -11.23 24.97 -2.46
N PHE A 144 -10.59 25.60 -3.45
CA PHE A 144 -10.64 25.10 -4.83
C PHE A 144 -9.97 23.73 -4.99
N VAL A 145 -8.87 23.48 -4.26
CA VAL A 145 -8.26 22.14 -4.25
C VAL A 145 -9.26 21.10 -3.76
N TRP A 146 -9.96 21.34 -2.66
CA TRP A 146 -10.93 20.38 -2.12
C TRP A 146 -12.17 20.22 -3.01
N ILE A 147 -12.73 21.32 -3.53
CA ILE A 147 -13.90 21.26 -4.43
C ILE A 147 -13.54 20.47 -5.69
N THR A 148 -12.41 20.78 -6.34
CA THR A 148 -11.96 20.03 -7.52
C THR A 148 -11.66 18.58 -7.15
N SER A 149 -11.10 18.30 -5.97
CA SER A 149 -10.84 16.93 -5.53
C SER A 149 -12.11 16.09 -5.42
N LEU A 150 -13.15 16.64 -4.76
CA LEU A 150 -14.43 15.97 -4.60
C LEU A 150 -15.15 15.80 -5.96
N PHE A 151 -15.07 16.81 -6.81
CA PHE A 151 -15.62 16.74 -8.17
C PHE A 151 -14.96 15.62 -8.97
N LEU A 152 -13.63 15.61 -9.08
CA LEU A 152 -12.89 14.59 -9.83
C LEU A 152 -13.13 13.19 -9.25
N LEU A 153 -13.17 13.05 -7.91
CA LEU A 153 -13.51 11.78 -7.27
C LEU A 153 -14.90 11.28 -7.71
N GLY A 154 -15.89 12.17 -7.77
CA GLY A 154 -17.23 11.86 -8.27
C GLY A 154 -17.23 11.46 -9.75
N VAL A 155 -16.51 12.19 -10.60
CA VAL A 155 -16.40 11.89 -12.03
C VAL A 155 -15.76 10.51 -12.25
N TRP A 156 -14.68 10.17 -11.54
CA TRP A 156 -14.00 8.88 -11.74
C TRP A 156 -14.85 7.72 -11.24
N SER A 157 -15.60 7.94 -10.15
CA SER A 157 -16.49 6.93 -9.60
C SER A 157 -17.72 6.69 -10.48
N TYR A 158 -18.22 7.72 -11.15
CA TYR A 158 -19.42 7.63 -12.00
C TYR A 158 -19.10 7.19 -13.45
N TYR A 159 -18.03 7.72 -14.04
CA TYR A 159 -17.64 7.47 -15.44
C TYR A 159 -16.55 6.42 -15.58
N ASN A 160 -16.42 5.51 -14.62
CA ASN A 160 -15.36 4.51 -14.61
C ASN A 160 -15.30 3.72 -15.94
N ASP A 161 -16.44 3.19 -16.38
CA ASP A 161 -16.55 2.40 -17.62
C ASP A 161 -16.20 3.20 -18.87
N ALA A 162 -16.52 4.50 -18.88
CA ALA A 162 -16.22 5.40 -19.99
C ALA A 162 -14.73 5.76 -20.04
N ILE A 163 -14.09 5.97 -18.88
CA ILE A 163 -12.64 6.19 -18.77
C ILE A 163 -11.91 4.96 -19.29
N PHE A 164 -12.42 3.76 -18.97
CA PHE A 164 -11.83 2.51 -19.44
C PHE A 164 -11.89 2.32 -20.94
N THR A 165 -13.04 2.58 -21.54
CA THR A 165 -13.21 2.50 -23.00
C THR A 165 -12.39 3.55 -23.74
N MET A 166 -12.18 4.73 -23.15
CA MET A 166 -11.38 5.80 -23.77
C MET A 166 -9.88 5.54 -23.72
N VAL A 167 -9.38 4.88 -22.67
CA VAL A 167 -7.94 4.69 -22.46
C VAL A 167 -7.41 3.42 -23.15
N ASP A 168 -8.30 2.63 -23.76
CA ASP A 168 -7.98 1.35 -24.44
C ASP A 168 -7.09 0.47 -23.57
N PHE A 169 -7.47 0.35 -22.29
CA PHE A 169 -7.01 -0.79 -21.52
C PHE A 169 -7.53 -1.99 -22.29
N SER A 170 -6.64 -2.86 -22.78
CA SER A 170 -6.98 -4.21 -23.23
C SER A 170 -8.15 -4.70 -22.39
N SER A 171 -9.17 -5.33 -22.99
CA SER A 171 -10.46 -5.71 -22.40
C SER A 171 -10.44 -6.52 -21.08
N ASP A 172 -9.28 -6.61 -20.46
CA ASP A 172 -8.91 -7.01 -19.12
C ASP A 172 -9.36 -6.00 -18.03
N GLU A 173 -10.43 -6.37 -17.34
CA GLU A 173 -11.00 -5.66 -16.20
C GLU A 173 -10.02 -5.48 -15.03
N ASP A 174 -9.04 -6.37 -14.87
CA ASP A 174 -8.08 -6.33 -13.76
C ASP A 174 -7.08 -5.17 -13.93
N ILE A 175 -6.60 -4.95 -15.15
CA ILE A 175 -5.71 -3.82 -15.49
C ILE A 175 -6.46 -2.50 -15.29
N ALA A 176 -7.71 -2.47 -15.71
CA ALA A 176 -8.60 -1.33 -15.54
C ALA A 176 -8.74 -0.98 -14.05
N TYR A 177 -9.05 -1.97 -13.19
CA TYR A 177 -9.13 -1.80 -11.74
C TYR A 177 -7.83 -1.21 -11.14
N LEU A 178 -6.66 -1.72 -11.52
CA LEU A 178 -5.37 -1.21 -11.06
C LEU A 178 -5.14 0.25 -11.48
N ALA A 179 -5.56 0.62 -12.70
CA ALA A 179 -5.42 1.99 -13.20
C ALA A 179 -6.26 2.99 -12.40
N ILE A 180 -7.52 2.69 -12.07
CA ILE A 180 -8.34 3.57 -11.22
C ILE A 180 -7.74 3.68 -9.81
N MET A 181 -7.37 2.54 -9.21
CA MET A 181 -6.74 2.53 -7.88
C MET A 181 -5.52 3.46 -7.87
N THR A 182 -4.68 3.36 -8.90
CA THR A 182 -3.52 4.23 -9.11
C THR A 182 -3.93 5.70 -9.27
N LEU A 183 -5.01 5.99 -9.98
CA LEU A 183 -5.56 7.33 -10.15
C LEU A 183 -6.00 7.96 -8.83
N TYR A 184 -6.70 7.21 -7.97
CA TYR A 184 -7.08 7.68 -6.63
C TYR A 184 -5.84 7.99 -5.77
N TRP A 185 -4.85 7.10 -5.75
CA TRP A 185 -3.60 7.34 -5.03
C TRP A 185 -2.79 8.51 -5.59
N HIS A 186 -2.80 8.71 -6.91
CA HIS A 186 -2.14 9.83 -7.55
C HIS A 186 -2.83 11.15 -7.22
N GLN A 187 -4.15 11.17 -7.19
CA GLN A 187 -4.93 12.33 -6.77
C GLN A 187 -4.59 12.74 -5.33
N LEU A 188 -4.49 11.79 -4.39
CA LEU A 188 -4.08 12.09 -3.01
C LEU A 188 -2.67 12.71 -2.93
N ARG A 189 -1.73 12.22 -3.74
CA ARG A 189 -0.40 12.85 -3.87
C ARG A 189 -0.50 14.27 -4.41
N CYS A 190 -1.31 14.51 -5.43
CA CYS A 190 -1.53 15.84 -5.99
C CYS A 190 -2.11 16.83 -4.95
N ILE A 191 -3.12 16.40 -4.19
CA ILE A 191 -3.67 17.18 -3.07
C ILE A 191 -2.58 17.51 -2.06
N SER A 192 -1.80 16.49 -1.66
CA SER A 192 -0.72 16.63 -0.69
C SER A 192 0.33 17.64 -1.16
N PHE A 193 0.78 17.58 -2.40
CA PHE A 193 1.76 18.53 -2.92
C PHE A 193 1.20 19.95 -2.97
N SER A 194 -0.01 20.13 -3.50
CA SER A 194 -0.62 21.44 -3.70
C SER A 194 -0.81 22.18 -2.38
N LEU A 195 -1.49 21.60 -1.39
CA LEU A 195 -1.76 22.32 -0.14
C LEU A 195 -0.47 22.55 0.69
N SER A 196 0.52 21.63 0.66
CA SER A 196 1.82 21.85 1.33
C SER A 196 2.69 22.92 0.67
N SER A 197 2.46 23.21 -0.61
CA SER A 197 3.27 24.14 -1.40
C SER A 197 2.61 25.52 -1.57
N MET A 198 1.33 25.66 -1.22
CA MET A 198 0.57 26.91 -1.36
C MET A 198 1.17 28.10 -0.61
N ASP A 199 1.76 27.88 0.56
CA ASP A 199 2.37 28.97 1.32
C ASP A 199 3.70 29.46 0.67
N LYS A 200 4.26 28.68 -0.26
CA LYS A 200 5.59 28.89 -0.88
C LYS A 200 5.55 29.43 -2.30
N THR A 201 4.43 29.33 -3.00
CA THR A 201 4.27 29.80 -4.40
C THR A 201 4.45 31.32 -4.56
N LYS A 202 4.57 32.07 -3.46
CA LYS A 202 4.84 33.51 -3.45
C LYS A 202 6.30 33.86 -3.79
N SER A 203 7.23 32.91 -3.86
CA SER A 203 8.63 33.19 -4.27
C SER A 203 9.11 32.25 -5.39
N THR A 204 9.21 32.81 -6.60
CA THR A 204 9.98 32.33 -7.77
C THR A 204 9.58 30.99 -8.40
N THR A 205 9.28 31.07 -9.70
CA THR A 205 8.62 30.06 -10.53
C THR A 205 9.61 29.29 -11.42
N LEU A 206 9.20 28.06 -11.77
CA LEU A 206 9.76 27.07 -12.71
C LEU A 206 10.36 25.76 -12.13
N PRO A 207 11.07 25.71 -10.99
CA PRO A 207 11.49 24.42 -10.41
C PRO A 207 10.35 23.69 -9.63
N ILE A 208 9.17 24.29 -9.48
CA ILE A 208 8.05 23.71 -8.71
C ILE A 208 7.37 22.57 -9.49
N PHE A 209 7.10 22.75 -10.79
CA PHE A 209 6.32 21.75 -11.55
C PHE A 209 7.10 20.46 -11.79
N LEU A 210 8.40 20.56 -12.13
CA LEU A 210 9.24 19.38 -12.30
C LEU A 210 9.39 18.60 -10.99
N HIS A 211 9.52 19.29 -9.85
CA HIS A 211 9.55 18.66 -8.54
C HIS A 211 8.19 18.05 -8.17
N PHE A 212 7.08 18.69 -8.55
CA PHE A 212 5.75 18.13 -8.37
C PHE A 212 5.65 16.80 -9.13
N LEU A 213 5.97 16.80 -10.43
CA LEU A 213 5.99 15.58 -11.22
C LEU A 213 6.93 14.52 -10.63
N ALA A 214 8.15 14.88 -10.20
CA ALA A 214 9.08 13.92 -9.60
C ALA A 214 8.53 13.29 -8.30
N TYR A 215 7.83 14.06 -7.47
CA TYR A 215 7.16 13.55 -6.27
C TYR A 215 5.94 12.69 -6.62
N SER A 216 5.08 13.16 -7.53
CA SER A 216 3.86 12.43 -7.89
C SER A 216 4.14 11.23 -8.77
N PHE A 217 5.26 11.18 -9.50
CA PHE A 217 5.73 10.04 -10.31
C PHE A 217 6.82 9.22 -9.61
N TYR A 218 6.92 9.24 -8.28
CA TYR A 218 7.85 8.36 -7.58
C TYR A 218 7.41 6.89 -7.67
N LEU A 219 8.07 6.09 -8.53
CA LEU A 219 7.65 4.74 -8.93
C LEU A 219 7.28 3.81 -7.76
N PRO A 220 8.09 3.67 -6.69
CA PRO A 220 7.81 2.71 -5.62
C PRO A 220 6.46 2.97 -4.93
N CYS A 221 6.03 4.23 -4.86
CA CYS A 221 4.75 4.61 -4.26
C CYS A 221 3.67 4.94 -5.31
N PHE A 222 3.92 4.62 -6.59
CA PHE A 222 3.04 5.07 -7.67
C PHE A 222 1.74 4.26 -7.75
N PHE A 223 1.85 2.92 -7.72
CA PHE A 223 0.69 2.03 -7.81
C PHE A 223 0.19 1.59 -6.43
N PHE A 224 1.13 1.39 -5.51
CA PHE A 224 0.88 0.82 -4.19
C PHE A 224 1.65 1.55 -3.09
N GLY A 225 1.33 1.22 -1.85
CA GLY A 225 2.04 1.71 -0.68
C GLY A 225 1.28 2.80 0.06
N PRO A 226 1.78 3.20 1.24
CA PRO A 226 1.18 4.29 1.98
C PRO A 226 1.43 5.61 1.26
N ILE A 227 0.48 6.54 1.33
CA ILE A 227 0.76 7.91 0.90
C ILE A 227 1.88 8.50 1.76
N ILE A 228 2.93 8.97 1.09
CA ILE A 228 3.98 9.75 1.73
C ILE A 228 3.60 11.21 1.57
N ILE A 229 3.18 11.86 2.66
CA ILE A 229 2.86 13.29 2.64
C ILE A 229 4.05 14.07 2.11
N TYR A 230 3.77 15.01 1.20
CA TYR A 230 4.74 15.99 0.76
C TYR A 230 5.12 16.88 1.94
N THR A 231 6.08 16.39 2.71
CA THR A 231 6.95 17.20 3.55
C THR A 231 8.07 17.69 2.65
N LYS A 232 8.61 18.88 2.91
CA LYS A 232 9.71 19.48 2.14
C LYS A 232 10.64 18.34 1.74
N LEU A 233 10.70 18.01 0.42
CA LEU A 233 11.68 17.07 -0.11
C LEU A 233 12.96 17.42 0.60
N ASN A 234 13.63 16.44 1.21
CA ASN A 234 14.96 16.71 1.73
C ASN A 234 15.72 17.27 0.52
N ASP A 235 15.88 18.60 0.45
CA ASP A 235 16.84 19.27 -0.39
C ASP A 235 18.12 18.56 0.02
N GLY A 236 18.53 17.60 -0.81
CA GLY A 236 19.60 16.69 -0.49
C GLY A 236 20.77 17.55 -0.08
N ASN A 237 21.23 17.37 1.18
CA ASN A 237 22.63 17.55 1.59
C ASN A 237 22.86 17.80 3.08
N LYS A 238 21.86 18.00 3.96
CA LYS A 238 22.22 18.26 5.37
C LYS A 238 22.38 17.02 6.25
N ASN A 239 21.88 15.86 5.85
CA ASN A 239 22.03 14.59 6.60
C ASN A 239 22.25 13.37 5.66
N ALA A 240 22.93 13.56 4.53
CA ALA A 240 23.23 12.45 3.63
C ALA A 240 24.22 11.49 4.31
N ASN A 241 23.79 10.23 4.51
CA ASN A 241 24.59 9.04 4.77
C ASN A 241 25.37 8.96 6.10
N THR A 242 24.80 8.26 7.09
CA THR A 242 25.59 7.61 8.14
C THR A 242 25.87 6.12 7.86
N LYS A 243 25.15 5.49 6.92
CA LYS A 243 25.26 4.04 6.65
C LYS A 243 25.88 3.75 5.28
N PRO A 244 26.87 2.83 5.20
CA PRO A 244 27.45 2.39 3.93
C PRO A 244 26.43 1.62 3.07
N LEU A 245 26.62 1.64 1.75
CA LEU A 245 25.74 0.99 0.77
C LEU A 245 25.49 -0.49 1.09
N HIS A 246 26.52 -1.24 1.49
CA HIS A 246 26.38 -2.65 1.86
C HIS A 246 25.37 -2.85 3.01
N GLN A 247 25.39 -1.99 4.04
CA GLN A 247 24.42 -2.06 5.13
C GLN A 247 23.00 -1.70 4.68
N ARG A 248 22.86 -0.71 3.79
CA ARG A 248 21.56 -0.33 3.19
C ARG A 248 20.98 -1.48 2.37
N LEU A 249 21.80 -2.09 1.51
CA LEU A 249 21.41 -3.23 0.68
C LEU A 249 21.06 -4.45 1.53
N LEU A 250 21.86 -4.78 2.54
CA LEU A 250 21.56 -5.86 3.48
C LEU A 250 20.22 -5.63 4.20
N THR A 251 19.98 -4.39 4.64
CA THR A 251 18.71 -4.01 5.28
C THR A 251 17.53 -4.17 4.32
N LEU A 252 17.69 -3.75 3.05
CA LEU A 252 16.68 -3.95 2.01
C LEU A 252 16.39 -5.44 1.82
N ILE A 253 17.41 -6.27 1.60
CA ILE A 253 17.27 -7.71 1.36
C ILE A 253 16.56 -8.40 2.54
N ILE A 254 16.99 -8.13 3.78
CA ILE A 254 16.36 -8.71 4.99
C ILE A 254 14.88 -8.32 5.06
N ASN A 255 14.55 -7.06 4.77
CA ASN A 255 13.17 -6.60 4.79
C ASN A 255 12.34 -7.23 3.67
N LEU A 256 12.87 -7.35 2.45
CA LEU A 256 12.19 -8.03 1.35
C LEU A 256 11.91 -9.49 1.71
N ILE A 257 12.92 -10.23 2.20
CA ILE A 257 12.73 -11.63 2.67
C ILE A 257 11.61 -11.71 3.71
N ARG A 258 11.58 -10.79 4.68
CA ARG A 258 10.53 -10.73 5.71
C ARG A 258 9.14 -10.53 5.10
N TYR A 259 8.98 -9.63 4.13
CA TYR A 259 7.67 -9.36 3.53
C TYR A 259 7.23 -10.48 2.60
N PHE A 260 8.12 -11.05 1.79
CA PHE A 260 7.84 -12.24 0.98
C PHE A 260 7.48 -13.46 1.85
N PHE A 261 8.12 -13.61 3.02
CA PHE A 261 7.70 -14.62 4.00
C PHE A 261 6.23 -14.44 4.41
N TRP A 262 5.79 -13.21 4.69
CA TRP A 262 4.38 -12.96 5.04
C TRP A 262 3.40 -13.19 3.89
N MET A 263 3.80 -12.89 2.65
CA MET A 263 3.01 -13.27 1.47
C MET A 263 2.89 -14.79 1.35
N PHE A 264 4.00 -15.53 1.52
CA PHE A 264 3.97 -16.99 1.55
C PHE A 264 3.06 -17.54 2.66
N VAL A 265 3.10 -16.95 3.86
CA VAL A 265 2.20 -17.32 4.98
C VAL A 265 0.74 -17.15 4.57
N VAL A 266 0.38 -16.05 3.92
CA VAL A 266 -1.00 -15.84 3.42
C VAL A 266 -1.38 -16.90 2.40
N GLU A 267 -0.54 -17.13 1.38
CA GLU A 267 -0.80 -18.16 0.37
C GLU A 267 -0.99 -19.55 1.01
N PHE A 268 -0.16 -19.89 2.00
CA PHE A 268 -0.31 -21.13 2.75
C PHE A 268 -1.63 -21.18 3.53
N VAL A 269 -1.96 -20.13 4.30
CA VAL A 269 -3.18 -20.07 5.13
C VAL A 269 -4.46 -20.20 4.29
N LEU A 270 -4.48 -19.66 3.07
CA LEU A 270 -5.64 -19.76 2.16
C LEU A 270 -5.94 -21.20 1.67
N HIS A 271 -5.04 -22.17 1.89
CA HIS A 271 -5.33 -23.59 1.69
C HIS A 271 -6.15 -24.22 2.84
N TYR A 272 -6.23 -23.53 3.97
CA TYR A 272 -6.82 -24.05 5.20
C TYR A 272 -7.99 -23.21 5.67
N ILE A 273 -7.94 -21.89 5.51
CA ILE A 273 -8.99 -20.95 5.92
C ILE A 273 -9.52 -20.26 4.68
N TYR A 274 -10.73 -20.66 4.25
CA TYR A 274 -11.33 -20.22 2.98
C TYR A 274 -12.08 -18.88 3.11
N ILE A 275 -11.34 -17.81 3.34
CA ILE A 275 -11.89 -16.49 3.70
C ILE A 275 -12.90 -15.97 2.67
N ASN A 276 -12.52 -15.89 1.40
CA ASN A 276 -13.31 -15.26 0.35
C ASN A 276 -14.48 -16.15 -0.04
N MET A 277 -14.25 -17.45 -0.15
CA MET A 277 -15.32 -18.42 -0.37
C MET A 277 -16.41 -18.30 0.69
N PHE A 278 -16.07 -18.21 1.99
CA PHE A 278 -17.07 -18.06 3.05
C PHE A 278 -17.83 -16.72 2.97
N ILE A 279 -17.16 -15.62 2.61
CA ILE A 279 -17.81 -14.31 2.41
C ILE A 279 -18.81 -14.38 1.25
N GLN A 280 -18.45 -15.02 0.15
CA GLN A 280 -19.28 -15.14 -1.05
C GLN A 280 -20.44 -16.14 -0.86
N ASN A 281 -20.29 -17.10 0.06
CA ASN A 281 -21.28 -18.14 0.34
C ASN A 281 -21.92 -17.97 1.72
N ILE A 282 -22.73 -16.91 1.87
CA ILE A 282 -23.42 -16.56 3.14
C ILE A 282 -24.21 -17.73 3.75
N LYS A 283 -24.74 -18.64 2.92
CA LYS A 283 -25.47 -19.84 3.40
C LYS A 283 -24.59 -20.74 4.27
N VAL A 284 -23.32 -20.93 3.89
CA VAL A 284 -22.34 -21.71 4.66
C VAL A 284 -21.98 -20.96 5.93
N LEU A 285 -21.73 -19.65 5.82
CA LEU A 285 -21.37 -18.79 6.95
C LEU A 285 -22.44 -18.73 8.03
N LYS A 286 -23.74 -18.76 7.66
CA LYS A 286 -24.87 -18.77 8.60
C LYS A 286 -24.90 -20.00 9.52
N ASN A 287 -24.26 -21.10 9.11
CA ASN A 287 -24.20 -22.32 9.89
C ASN A 287 -23.02 -22.34 10.87
N PHE A 288 -22.18 -21.29 10.88
CA PHE A 288 -21.04 -21.22 11.80
C PHE A 288 -21.53 -21.04 13.23
N GLY A 289 -21.01 -21.86 14.14
CA GLY A 289 -21.14 -21.59 15.57
C GLY A 289 -20.41 -20.30 15.96
N ILE A 290 -20.79 -19.72 17.11
CA ILE A 290 -20.24 -18.44 17.59
C ILE A 290 -18.71 -18.43 17.68
N THR A 291 -18.11 -19.55 18.08
CA THR A 291 -16.66 -19.70 18.19
C THR A 291 -15.99 -19.69 16.82
N ALA A 292 -16.58 -20.40 15.84
CA ALA A 292 -16.10 -20.40 14.46
C ALA A 292 -16.24 -19.01 13.82
N LEU A 293 -17.36 -18.30 14.07
CA LEU A 293 -17.53 -16.91 13.65
C LEU A 293 -16.45 -16.00 14.23
N GLY A 294 -16.12 -16.16 15.52
CA GLY A 294 -15.03 -15.41 16.16
C GLY A 294 -13.67 -15.69 15.51
N GLY A 295 -13.36 -16.96 15.26
CA GLY A 295 -12.12 -17.37 14.58
C GLY A 295 -12.05 -16.85 13.15
N PHE A 296 -13.17 -16.90 12.43
CA PHE A 296 -13.31 -16.40 11.07
C PHE A 296 -13.13 -14.89 11.01
N GLY A 297 -13.81 -14.13 11.89
CA GLY A 297 -13.66 -12.68 12.01
C GLY A 297 -12.22 -12.27 12.32
N PHE A 298 -11.56 -12.99 13.24
CA PHE A 298 -10.15 -12.79 13.52
C PHE A 298 -9.28 -13.07 12.27
N GLY A 299 -9.52 -14.18 11.58
CA GLY A 299 -8.83 -14.56 10.35
C GLY A 299 -8.98 -13.51 9.23
N MET A 300 -10.18 -12.98 9.01
CA MET A 300 -10.43 -11.88 8.07
C MET A 300 -9.59 -10.65 8.42
N GLY A 301 -9.57 -10.25 9.69
CA GLY A 301 -8.76 -9.13 10.15
C GLY A 301 -7.26 -9.36 9.92
N GLN A 302 -6.74 -10.55 10.25
CA GLN A 302 -5.33 -10.89 10.00
C GLN A 302 -4.99 -10.90 8.52
N PHE A 303 -5.85 -11.47 7.69
CA PHE A 303 -5.66 -11.48 6.25
C PHE A 303 -5.55 -10.06 5.70
N PHE A 304 -6.50 -9.18 6.07
CA PHE A 304 -6.43 -7.76 5.71
C PHE A 304 -5.13 -7.11 6.20
N PHE A 305 -4.74 -7.32 7.46
CA PHE A 305 -3.49 -6.76 8.00
C PHE A 305 -2.23 -7.25 7.25
N ILE A 306 -2.13 -8.54 6.93
CA ILE A 306 -0.94 -9.10 6.29
C ILE A 306 -0.84 -8.64 4.84
N LYS A 307 -1.96 -8.48 4.12
CA LYS A 307 -1.97 -7.88 2.76
C LYS A 307 -1.24 -6.54 2.75
N TYR A 308 -1.61 -5.64 3.65
CA TYR A 308 -0.98 -4.32 3.77
C TYR A 308 0.44 -4.40 4.33
N THR A 309 0.72 -5.36 5.23
CA THR A 309 2.10 -5.60 5.71
C THR A 309 3.04 -5.95 4.56
N PHE A 310 2.62 -6.80 3.62
CA PHE A 310 3.39 -7.13 2.43
C PHE A 310 3.54 -5.92 1.50
N ILE A 311 2.42 -5.33 1.08
CA ILE A 311 2.38 -4.29 0.05
C ILE A 311 3.07 -3.02 0.54
N TYR A 312 2.69 -2.51 1.71
CA TYR A 312 3.31 -1.31 2.26
C TYR A 312 4.74 -1.62 2.70
N GLY A 313 5.00 -2.83 3.20
CA GLY A 313 6.32 -3.25 3.61
C GLY A 313 7.36 -3.15 2.49
N ILE A 314 7.07 -3.73 1.33
CA ILE A 314 7.95 -3.68 0.15
C ILE A 314 8.20 -2.23 -0.26
N VAL A 315 7.14 -1.44 -0.43
CA VAL A 315 7.25 -0.04 -0.85
C VAL A 315 8.08 0.79 0.14
N ILE A 316 7.83 0.63 1.44
CA ILE A 316 8.58 1.32 2.50
C ILE A 316 10.06 0.89 2.47
N ALA A 317 10.36 -0.39 2.26
CA ALA A 317 11.73 -0.88 2.22
C ALA A 317 12.51 -0.29 1.03
N ILE A 318 11.88 -0.23 -0.15
CA ILE A 318 12.46 0.40 -1.35
C ILE A 318 12.65 1.90 -1.11
N ALA A 319 11.64 2.60 -0.59
CA ALA A 319 11.74 4.04 -0.33
C ALA A 319 12.81 4.39 0.72
N GLN A 320 12.99 3.54 1.74
CA GLN A 320 14.11 3.67 2.68
C GLN A 320 15.46 3.43 2.03
N PHE A 321 15.54 2.53 1.04
CA PHE A 321 16.75 2.30 0.27
C PHE A 321 17.06 3.45 -0.68
N ASP A 322 16.06 4.00 -1.38
CA ASP A 322 16.22 5.07 -2.37
C ASP A 322 16.55 6.43 -1.73
N GLU A 323 16.16 6.63 -0.47
CA GLU A 323 16.38 7.86 0.31
C GLU A 323 15.86 9.14 -0.36
N PHE A 324 14.96 9.01 -1.34
CA PHE A 324 14.34 10.13 -2.03
C PHE A 324 13.20 10.75 -1.22
N LEU A 325 12.32 9.88 -0.69
CA LEU A 325 11.24 10.25 0.23
C LEU A 325 11.43 9.55 1.56
N LYS A 326 10.90 10.14 2.63
CA LYS A 326 10.89 9.52 3.96
C LYS A 326 9.56 8.79 4.18
N PRO A 327 9.49 7.46 3.98
CA PRO A 327 8.25 6.74 4.16
C PRO A 327 7.82 6.69 5.63
N PRO A 328 6.51 6.57 5.92
CA PRO A 328 6.04 6.24 7.25
C PRO A 328 6.52 4.83 7.65
N LYS A 329 6.53 4.52 8.95
CA LYS A 329 6.83 3.13 9.37
C LYS A 329 5.68 2.18 8.99
N PRO A 330 5.94 0.87 8.86
CA PRO A 330 4.92 -0.10 8.45
C PRO A 330 3.77 -0.25 9.45
N PRO A 331 2.63 -0.84 9.02
CA PRO A 331 1.48 -1.11 9.87
C PRO A 331 1.86 -1.86 11.15
N LYS A 332 1.23 -1.52 12.28
CA LYS A 332 1.35 -2.33 13.51
C LYS A 332 0.42 -3.54 13.43
N CYS A 333 0.85 -4.66 14.00
CA CYS A 333 0.00 -5.84 14.18
C CYS A 333 -1.30 -5.46 14.90
N ILE A 334 -2.43 -5.71 14.24
CA ILE A 334 -3.76 -5.36 14.75
C ILE A 334 -4.09 -6.08 16.06
N SER A 335 -3.56 -7.30 16.26
CA SER A 335 -3.75 -8.08 17.50
C SER A 335 -3.06 -7.48 18.72
N ARG A 336 -2.12 -6.55 18.52
CA ARG A 336 -1.40 -5.86 19.61
C ARG A 336 -2.06 -4.53 19.98
N ILE A 337 -3.03 -4.07 19.21
CA ILE A 337 -3.66 -2.76 19.39
C ILE A 337 -4.91 -2.92 20.24
N TYR A 338 -4.94 -2.23 21.39
CA TYR A 338 -6.08 -2.27 22.31
C TYR A 338 -7.08 -1.14 22.06
N LEU A 339 -6.64 0.03 21.59
CA LEU A 339 -7.50 1.19 21.35
C LEU A 339 -7.77 1.40 19.87
N TYR A 340 -9.05 1.61 19.50
CA TYR A 340 -9.42 1.98 18.13
C TYR A 340 -8.72 3.25 17.64
N SER A 341 -8.53 4.24 18.52
CA SER A 341 -7.76 5.45 18.19
C SER A 341 -6.31 5.16 17.82
N ASP A 342 -5.68 4.17 18.47
CA ASP A 342 -4.34 3.71 18.11
C ASP A 342 -4.32 2.89 16.82
N MET A 343 -5.41 2.16 16.53
CA MET A 343 -5.57 1.42 15.28
C MET A 343 -5.60 2.38 14.09
N TRP A 344 -6.49 3.39 14.15
CA TRP A 344 -6.58 4.45 13.14
C TRP A 344 -5.25 5.17 12.91
N ARG A 345 -4.48 5.42 13.97
CA ARG A 345 -3.17 6.07 13.88
C ARG A 345 -2.05 5.16 13.36
N SER A 346 -2.13 3.85 13.60
CA SER A 346 -0.98 2.94 13.44
C SER A 346 -1.09 1.95 12.30
N PHE A 347 -2.27 1.75 11.73
CA PHE A 347 -2.49 0.84 10.61
C PHE A 347 -2.00 1.47 9.31
N ASP A 348 -2.66 2.53 8.83
CA ASP A 348 -2.21 3.34 7.70
C ASP A 348 -1.81 4.73 8.18
N ARG A 349 -0.52 4.89 8.47
CA ARG A 349 0.05 6.16 8.93
C ARG A 349 0.04 7.23 7.85
N GLY A 350 0.21 6.84 6.59
CA GLY A 350 0.22 7.78 5.49
C GLY A 350 -1.13 8.48 5.38
N LEU A 351 -2.19 7.67 5.29
CA LEU A 351 -3.55 8.19 5.23
C LEU A 351 -3.95 8.93 6.51
N TYR A 352 -3.56 8.43 7.69
CA TYR A 352 -3.80 9.15 8.95
C TYR A 352 -3.15 10.54 8.98
N ASP A 353 -1.93 10.67 8.45
CA ASP A 353 -1.24 11.96 8.38
C ASP A 353 -1.87 12.88 7.32
N PHE A 354 -2.39 12.32 6.23
CA PHE A 354 -3.14 13.05 5.20
C PHE A 354 -4.44 13.67 5.77
N LEU A 355 -5.22 12.88 6.51
CA LEU A 355 -6.54 13.28 7.03
C LEU A 355 -6.51 14.34 8.14
N LYS A 356 -5.33 14.78 8.59
CA LYS A 356 -5.19 15.85 9.59
C LYS A 356 -5.29 17.25 9.02
N TRP A 357 -5.32 17.36 7.70
CA TRP A 357 -5.45 18.62 6.97
C TRP A 357 -6.90 19.02 6.84
#